data_AF-A0A3D5ADI4-F1
#
_entry.id   AF-A0A3D5ADI4-F1
#
_cell.length_a   1.000
_cell.length_b   1.000
_cell.length_c   1.000
_cell.angle_alpha   90.00
_cell.angle_beta   90.00
_cell.angle_gamma   90.00
#
_symmetry.space_group_name_H-M   'P 1'
#
loop_
_entity.id
_entity.type
_entity.pdbx_description
1 polymer ?
#
loop_
_entity_poly.entity_id
_entity_poly.type
_entity_poly.pdbx_seq_one_letter_code
_entity_poly.pdbx_strand_id
1 'polypeptide(L)'
;QSETDLGIPLRLTDDFNIPSQRSSVVECYRQILDDLYIAEKLLPMEQKNKHLPSVNAVYVLLSWVYQSMQDFDKSLLYAEKALTISSKLKDLKNYSSKDRFPFTGSEEEVVFIVAGGAYSLLDKKYCKIDTVLYHNYSEHDFRKKLFFELNADGSYYFKGSYMGSRGLFMGLTVADAYLNAIEALIRIDRIEESKTYLSTFLKNRYAEGHVPALANKNKDQMLKFVLDERRKEFVMRDSRWSDIKRLNKVDGDKIIPTRMLSGEKMVLQANDNRYALPLPAEIIEITGMLQNPR
;
A
#
# COMPACT_ATOMS: atom_id res chain seq x y z
N GLN A 1 11.95 16.47 1.98
CA GLN A 1 11.45 16.31 0.59
C GLN A 1 12.22 17.29 -0.30
N SER A 2 12.33 17.03 -1.61
CA SER A 2 12.99 17.97 -2.54
C SER A 2 12.07 19.17 -2.78
N GLU A 3 12.58 20.38 -2.57
CA GLU A 3 11.87 21.64 -2.84
C GLU A 3 11.81 21.97 -4.34
N THR A 4 12.69 21.35 -5.14
CA THR A 4 12.86 21.64 -6.57
C THR A 4 12.22 20.61 -7.48
N ASP A 5 11.88 19.43 -6.96
CA ASP A 5 11.27 18.38 -7.78
C ASP A 5 9.84 18.79 -8.16
N LEU A 6 9.54 18.73 -9.45
CA LEU A 6 8.21 19.04 -9.94
C LEU A 6 7.23 17.91 -9.64
N GLY A 7 6.06 18.28 -9.12
CA GLY A 7 4.90 17.43 -8.91
C GLY A 7 3.96 17.46 -10.10
N ILE A 8 2.66 17.43 -9.80
CA ILE A 8 1.58 17.53 -10.79
C ILE A 8 1.01 18.96 -10.83
N PRO A 9 0.25 19.34 -11.86
CA PRO A 9 -0.54 20.55 -11.82
C PRO A 9 -1.60 20.51 -10.71
N LEU A 10 -1.66 21.56 -9.90
CA LEU A 10 -2.73 21.75 -8.90
C LEU A 10 -3.87 22.57 -9.52
N ARG A 11 -5.02 21.93 -9.71
CA ARG A 11 -6.25 22.54 -10.25
C ARG A 11 -7.25 22.77 -9.14
N LEU A 12 -7.13 23.92 -8.48
CA LEU A 12 -7.96 24.29 -7.33
C LEU A 12 -9.21 25.11 -7.71
N THR A 13 -9.41 25.34 -9.01
CA THR A 13 -10.57 26.03 -9.58
C THR A 13 -11.09 25.27 -10.80
N ASP A 14 -12.34 25.53 -11.17
CA ASP A 14 -13.03 24.95 -12.33
C ASP A 14 -12.80 25.73 -13.64
N ASP A 15 -12.09 26.86 -13.61
CA ASP A 15 -11.84 27.69 -14.80
C ASP A 15 -10.83 27.03 -15.77
N PHE A 16 -11.35 26.41 -16.81
CA PHE A 16 -10.59 25.72 -17.85
C PHE A 16 -9.72 26.65 -18.72
N ASN A 17 -9.92 27.98 -18.67
CA ASN A 17 -9.12 28.93 -19.45
C ASN A 17 -7.74 29.20 -18.83
N ILE A 18 -7.57 28.89 -17.54
CA ILE A 18 -6.28 29.05 -16.86
C ILE A 18 -5.35 27.92 -17.33
N PRO A 19 -4.19 28.20 -17.95
CA PRO A 19 -3.25 27.16 -18.35
C PRO A 19 -2.75 26.38 -17.12
N SER A 20 -2.69 25.05 -17.25
CA SER A 20 -2.11 24.20 -16.20
C SER A 20 -0.59 24.39 -16.16
N GLN A 21 -0.05 24.55 -14.96
CA GLN A 21 1.38 24.58 -14.70
C GLN A 21 1.71 23.57 -13.59
N ARG A 22 2.86 22.91 -13.67
CA ARG A 22 3.28 21.97 -12.65
C ARG A 22 3.58 22.72 -11.36
N SER A 23 3.02 22.25 -10.25
CA SER A 23 3.47 22.64 -8.92
C SER A 23 4.67 21.79 -8.51
N SER A 24 5.37 22.19 -7.46
CA SER A 24 6.39 21.36 -6.82
C SER A 24 5.77 20.16 -6.09
N VAL A 25 6.56 19.13 -5.83
CA VAL A 25 6.14 17.98 -5.01
C VAL A 25 5.71 18.45 -3.61
N VAL A 26 6.42 19.43 -3.02
CA VAL A 26 6.11 19.92 -1.68
C VAL A 26 4.76 20.64 -1.64
N GLU A 27 4.42 21.42 -2.67
CA GLU A 27 3.10 22.05 -2.79
C GLU A 27 1.99 21.01 -2.97
N CYS A 28 2.23 19.96 -3.75
CA CYS A 28 1.26 18.87 -3.88
C CYS A 28 0.99 18.16 -2.54
N TYR A 29 2.04 17.84 -1.77
CA TYR A 29 1.85 17.24 -0.43
C TYR A 29 1.15 18.19 0.54
N ARG A 30 1.47 19.49 0.50
CA ARG A 30 0.79 20.50 1.32
C ARG A 30 -0.71 20.53 1.00
N GLN A 31 -1.08 20.58 -0.28
CA GLN A 31 -2.49 20.57 -0.68
C GLN A 31 -3.20 19.29 -0.22
N ILE A 32 -2.58 18.12 -0.37
CA ILE A 32 -3.14 16.85 0.12
C ILE A 32 -3.43 16.92 1.62
N LEU A 33 -2.48 17.44 2.41
CA LEU A 33 -2.64 17.57 3.86
C LEU A 33 -3.75 18.57 4.22
N ASP A 34 -3.78 19.73 3.57
CA ASP A 34 -4.78 20.78 3.81
C ASP A 34 -6.19 20.23 3.56
N ASP A 35 -6.39 19.51 2.45
CA ASP A 35 -7.68 18.89 2.11
C ASP A 35 -8.08 17.80 3.12
N LEU A 36 -7.13 16.97 3.56
CA LEU A 36 -7.38 15.94 4.58
C LEU A 36 -7.73 16.55 5.93
N TYR A 37 -7.13 17.68 6.32
CA TYR A 37 -7.47 18.38 7.56
C TYR A 37 -8.81 19.09 7.53
N ILE A 38 -9.26 19.52 6.36
CA ILE A 38 -10.64 19.97 6.17
C ILE A 38 -11.58 18.77 6.31
N ALA A 39 -11.28 17.65 5.65
CA ALA A 39 -12.10 16.44 5.70
C ALA A 39 -12.22 15.84 7.13
N GLU A 40 -11.14 15.84 7.92
CA GLU A 40 -11.13 15.43 9.34
C GLU A 40 -12.21 16.14 10.16
N LYS A 41 -12.49 17.42 9.84
CA LYS A 41 -13.45 18.26 10.58
C LYS A 41 -14.90 18.10 10.09
N LEU A 42 -15.10 17.68 8.84
CA LEU A 42 -16.40 17.69 8.17
C LEU A 42 -17.06 16.31 8.11
N LEU A 43 -16.27 15.23 8.12
CA LEU A 43 -16.75 13.87 7.97
C LEU A 43 -17.23 13.26 9.29
N PRO A 44 -18.14 12.27 9.26
CA PRO A 44 -18.47 11.50 10.46
C PRO A 44 -17.32 10.57 10.84
N MET A 45 -17.25 10.21 12.13
CA MET A 45 -16.20 9.33 12.67
C MET A 45 -16.08 7.99 11.92
N GLU A 46 -17.23 7.36 11.66
CA GLU A 46 -17.35 6.15 10.86
C GLU A 46 -18.51 6.24 9.88
N GLN A 47 -18.46 5.40 8.84
CA GLN A 47 -19.55 5.21 7.89
C GLN A 47 -20.03 3.77 7.92
N LYS A 48 -21.36 3.59 7.82
CA LYS A 48 -21.96 2.27 7.57
C LYS A 48 -21.68 1.81 6.15
N ASN A 49 -21.80 2.71 5.17
CA ASN A 49 -21.42 2.44 3.79
C ASN A 49 -19.93 2.76 3.62
N LYS A 50 -19.10 1.72 3.49
CA LYS A 50 -17.65 1.86 3.36
C LYS A 50 -17.19 2.48 2.04
N HIS A 51 -18.08 2.72 1.07
CA HIS A 51 -17.78 3.53 -0.12
C HIS A 51 -17.81 5.04 0.15
N LEU A 52 -18.31 5.49 1.31
CA LEU A 52 -18.31 6.89 1.71
C LEU A 52 -17.12 7.18 2.63
N PRO A 53 -16.50 8.36 2.52
CA PRO A 53 -15.37 8.72 3.36
C PRO A 53 -15.82 8.97 4.81
N SER A 54 -14.92 8.68 5.74
CA SER A 54 -15.08 8.88 7.19
C SER A 54 -13.80 9.49 7.76
N VAL A 55 -13.86 10.04 8.98
CA VAL A 55 -12.67 10.49 9.69
C VAL A 55 -11.68 9.34 9.90
N ASN A 56 -12.16 8.12 10.16
CA ASN A 56 -11.25 6.96 10.24
C ASN A 56 -10.48 6.74 8.92
N ALA A 57 -11.16 6.86 7.76
CA ALA A 57 -10.49 6.79 6.46
C ALA A 57 -9.45 7.91 6.28
N VAL A 58 -9.77 9.13 6.74
CA VAL A 58 -8.83 10.26 6.74
C VAL A 58 -7.60 9.95 7.59
N TYR A 59 -7.76 9.38 8.79
CA TYR A 59 -6.64 9.01 9.66
C TYR A 59 -5.74 7.93 9.04
N VAL A 60 -6.34 6.88 8.46
CA VAL A 60 -5.55 5.87 7.74
C VAL A 60 -4.79 6.50 6.58
N LEU A 61 -5.42 7.37 5.79
CA LEU A 61 -4.78 8.03 4.66
C LEU A 61 -3.69 9.03 5.09
N LEU A 62 -3.92 9.82 6.15
CA LEU A 62 -2.92 10.71 6.73
C LEU A 62 -1.69 9.93 7.22
N SER A 63 -1.87 8.77 7.85
CA SER A 63 -0.74 7.92 8.23
C SER A 63 0.08 7.49 7.00
N TRP A 64 -0.59 7.14 5.89
CA TRP A 64 0.05 6.76 4.63
C TRP A 64 0.80 7.93 3.96
N VAL A 65 0.20 9.12 3.97
CA VAL A 65 0.82 10.35 3.46
C VAL A 65 2.07 10.65 4.28
N TYR A 66 1.98 10.69 5.61
CA TYR A 66 3.12 10.96 6.47
C TYR A 66 4.21 9.89 6.42
N GLN A 67 3.83 8.62 6.25
CA GLN A 67 4.78 7.54 5.95
C GLN A 67 5.56 7.83 4.67
N SER A 68 4.90 8.31 3.63
CA SER A 68 5.53 8.71 2.36
C SER A 68 6.43 9.93 2.50
N MET A 69 6.07 10.86 3.39
CA MET A 69 6.86 12.04 3.74
C MET A 69 8.03 11.73 4.68
N GLN A 70 8.08 10.51 5.26
CA GLN A 70 9.03 10.07 6.30
C GLN A 70 8.88 10.82 7.63
N ASP A 71 7.71 11.40 7.88
CA ASP A 71 7.38 11.96 9.18
C ASP A 71 6.75 10.84 10.02
N PHE A 72 7.61 10.02 10.61
CA PHE A 72 7.18 8.81 11.31
C PHE A 72 6.42 9.11 12.60
N ASP A 73 6.71 10.23 13.26
CA ASP A 73 5.94 10.68 14.43
C ASP A 73 4.48 10.99 14.06
N LYS A 74 4.25 11.78 12.99
CA LYS A 74 2.88 12.04 12.52
C LYS A 74 2.22 10.80 11.91
N SER A 75 2.98 9.96 11.21
CA SER A 75 2.48 8.69 10.70
C SER A 75 1.90 7.82 11.82
N LEU A 76 2.67 7.67 12.91
CA LEU A 76 2.25 6.95 14.10
C LEU A 76 1.01 7.59 14.75
N LEU A 77 1.03 8.90 14.97
CA LEU A 77 -0.09 9.63 15.57
C LEU A 77 -1.41 9.35 14.84
N TYR A 78 -1.42 9.46 13.51
CA TYR A 78 -2.65 9.25 12.74
C TYR A 78 -3.02 7.77 12.63
N ALA A 79 -2.05 6.86 12.60
CA ALA A 79 -2.33 5.43 12.68
C ALA A 79 -2.98 5.04 14.02
N GLU A 80 -2.49 5.56 15.15
CA GLU A 80 -3.08 5.32 16.47
C GLU A 80 -4.47 5.93 16.61
N LYS A 81 -4.69 7.14 16.07
CA LYS A 81 -6.03 7.74 15.97
C LYS A 81 -7.00 6.84 15.20
N ALA A 82 -6.58 6.26 14.07
CA ALA A 82 -7.39 5.32 13.30
C ALA A 82 -7.72 4.05 14.11
N LEU A 83 -6.70 3.46 14.76
CA LEU A 83 -6.85 2.24 15.57
C LEU A 83 -7.71 2.44 16.83
N THR A 84 -7.79 3.67 17.34
CA THR A 84 -8.71 4.05 18.42
C THR A 84 -10.17 3.97 17.97
N ILE A 85 -10.46 4.29 16.71
CA ILE A 85 -11.82 4.17 16.14
C ILE A 85 -12.12 2.71 15.82
N SER A 86 -11.22 2.03 15.12
CA SER A 86 -11.38 0.61 14.79
C SER A 86 -10.03 -0.09 14.66
N SER A 87 -9.87 -1.16 15.45
CA SER A 87 -8.68 -2.02 15.49
C SER A 87 -8.99 -3.47 15.10
N LYS A 88 -10.21 -3.75 14.64
CA LYS A 88 -10.62 -5.11 14.30
C LYS A 88 -9.94 -5.56 13.00
N LEU A 89 -9.06 -6.56 13.13
CA LEU A 89 -8.44 -7.23 12.00
C LEU A 89 -9.29 -8.40 11.53
N LYS A 90 -9.20 -8.71 10.24
CA LYS A 90 -9.77 -9.93 9.68
C LYS A 90 -8.94 -11.12 10.16
N ASP A 91 -9.59 -12.06 10.84
CA ASP A 91 -8.95 -13.31 11.23
C ASP A 91 -8.97 -14.29 10.05
N LEU A 92 -7.81 -14.46 9.40
CA LEU A 92 -7.71 -15.23 8.17
C LEU A 92 -8.00 -16.73 8.36
N LYS A 93 -8.00 -17.24 9.59
CA LYS A 93 -8.35 -18.65 9.87
C LYS A 93 -9.82 -18.97 9.57
N ASN A 94 -10.68 -17.95 9.53
CA ASN A 94 -12.11 -18.09 9.32
C ASN A 94 -12.50 -18.17 7.83
N TYR A 95 -11.52 -18.15 6.91
CA TYR A 95 -11.75 -18.13 5.48
C TYR A 95 -11.29 -19.41 4.80
N SER A 96 -12.01 -19.83 3.76
CA SER A 96 -11.73 -21.08 3.05
C SER A 96 -10.86 -20.83 1.81
N SER A 97 -9.72 -21.52 1.75
CA SER A 97 -8.88 -21.54 0.55
C SER A 97 -9.50 -22.30 -0.63
N LYS A 98 -10.60 -23.04 -0.41
CA LYS A 98 -11.36 -23.69 -1.49
C LYS A 98 -12.22 -22.71 -2.28
N ASP A 99 -12.52 -21.55 -1.70
CA ASP A 99 -13.32 -20.54 -2.36
C ASP A 99 -12.53 -19.92 -3.51
N ARG A 100 -13.26 -19.63 -4.60
CA ARG A 100 -12.68 -18.95 -5.77
C ARG A 100 -12.16 -17.56 -5.39
N PHE A 101 -12.87 -16.86 -4.51
CA PHE A 101 -12.48 -15.59 -3.91
C PHE A 101 -12.82 -15.65 -2.42
N PRO A 102 -11.84 -15.84 -1.51
CA PRO A 102 -12.15 -16.15 -0.12
C PRO A 102 -12.83 -15.03 0.65
N PHE A 103 -12.63 -13.76 0.28
CA PHE A 103 -13.08 -12.63 1.08
C PHE A 103 -14.42 -12.07 0.60
N THR A 104 -15.48 -12.86 0.68
CA THR A 104 -16.86 -12.41 0.44
C THR A 104 -17.55 -12.07 1.76
N GLY A 105 -18.45 -11.08 1.76
CA GLY A 105 -19.42 -10.85 2.84
C GLY A 105 -18.89 -10.34 4.18
N SER A 106 -17.60 -10.04 4.35
CA SER A 106 -17.05 -9.45 5.58
C SER A 106 -16.18 -8.22 5.30
N GLU A 107 -16.63 -7.09 5.82
CA GLU A 107 -15.95 -5.78 5.80
C GLU A 107 -15.26 -5.47 7.14
N GLU A 108 -15.05 -6.47 8.01
CA GLU A 108 -14.60 -6.28 9.41
C GLU A 108 -13.29 -5.48 9.57
N GLU A 109 -12.46 -5.47 8.53
CA GLU A 109 -11.17 -4.76 8.48
C GLU A 109 -11.19 -3.56 7.51
N VAL A 110 -12.29 -3.38 6.78
CA VAL A 110 -12.39 -2.39 5.70
C VAL A 110 -12.81 -1.03 6.28
N VAL A 111 -11.97 -0.02 6.05
CA VAL A 111 -12.21 1.35 6.50
C VAL A 111 -12.83 2.18 5.37
N PHE A 112 -12.32 2.03 4.14
CA PHE A 112 -12.82 2.72 2.96
C PHE A 112 -12.62 1.87 1.72
N ILE A 113 -13.67 1.66 0.93
CA ILE A 113 -13.63 0.84 -0.28
C ILE A 113 -13.28 1.72 -1.48
N VAL A 114 -12.10 1.45 -2.05
CA VAL A 114 -11.76 1.79 -3.42
C VAL A 114 -11.55 0.47 -4.15
N ALA A 115 -12.20 0.30 -5.30
CA ALA A 115 -12.14 -0.95 -6.05
C ALA A 115 -12.00 -0.69 -7.55
N GLY A 116 -11.17 -1.49 -8.19
CA GLY A 116 -11.03 -1.52 -9.64
C GLY A 116 -11.97 -2.55 -10.26
N GLY A 117 -12.27 -2.36 -11.54
CA GLY A 117 -12.96 -3.36 -12.35
C GLY A 117 -12.10 -4.61 -12.61
N ALA A 118 -12.68 -5.61 -13.27
CA ALA A 118 -11.94 -6.75 -13.76
C ALA A 118 -11.21 -6.38 -15.07
N TYR A 119 -9.89 -6.19 -15.00
CA TYR A 119 -9.07 -5.86 -16.17
C TYR A 119 -8.54 -7.13 -16.85
N SER A 120 -8.72 -7.23 -18.17
CA SER A 120 -8.26 -8.39 -18.96
C SER A 120 -6.74 -8.59 -18.89
N LEU A 121 -5.97 -7.50 -18.77
CA LEU A 121 -4.51 -7.53 -18.59
C LEU A 121 -4.07 -8.21 -17.28
N LEU A 122 -4.96 -8.28 -16.29
CA LEU A 122 -4.70 -8.90 -15.00
C LEU A 122 -5.25 -10.32 -14.90
N ASP A 123 -5.80 -10.87 -15.99
CA ASP A 123 -6.25 -12.26 -16.02
C ASP A 123 -5.08 -13.23 -15.83
N LYS A 124 -5.36 -14.40 -15.24
CA LYS A 124 -4.38 -15.47 -14.99
C LYS A 124 -3.61 -15.91 -16.24
N LYS A 125 -4.15 -15.68 -17.45
CA LYS A 125 -3.44 -15.92 -18.71
C LYS A 125 -2.23 -15.00 -18.90
N TYR A 126 -2.30 -13.75 -18.44
CA TYR A 126 -1.31 -12.71 -18.72
C TYR A 126 -0.54 -12.26 -17.48
N CYS A 127 -1.20 -12.13 -16.33
CA CYS A 127 -0.59 -11.67 -15.09
C CYS A 127 -0.25 -12.85 -14.18
N LYS A 128 1.04 -13.00 -13.87
CA LYS A 128 1.58 -14.03 -12.98
C LYS A 128 2.18 -13.39 -11.75
N ILE A 129 2.01 -14.03 -10.59
CA ILE A 129 2.61 -13.57 -9.35
C ILE A 129 4.12 -13.80 -9.34
N ASP A 130 4.83 -12.81 -8.80
CA ASP A 130 6.26 -12.85 -8.58
C ASP A 130 6.64 -14.06 -7.70
N THR A 131 7.45 -14.96 -8.24
CA THR A 131 7.79 -16.23 -7.58
C THR A 131 8.59 -16.01 -6.29
N VAL A 132 9.45 -14.99 -6.24
CA VAL A 132 10.20 -14.65 -5.03
C VAL A 132 9.25 -14.18 -3.93
N LEU A 133 8.24 -13.36 -4.28
CA LEU A 133 7.20 -12.96 -3.33
C LEU A 133 6.40 -14.18 -2.84
N TYR A 134 5.92 -15.04 -3.75
CA TYR A 134 5.16 -16.22 -3.38
C TYR A 134 5.92 -17.16 -2.43
N HIS A 135 7.21 -17.41 -2.70
CA HIS A 135 8.04 -18.25 -1.84
C HIS A 135 8.39 -17.62 -0.49
N ASN A 136 8.20 -16.30 -0.32
CA ASN A 136 8.41 -15.62 0.96
C ASN A 136 7.26 -15.84 1.97
N TYR A 137 6.14 -16.44 1.55
CA TYR A 137 5.08 -16.84 2.48
C TYR A 137 5.40 -18.22 3.07
N SER A 138 5.31 -18.32 4.40
CA SER A 138 5.35 -19.59 5.12
C SER A 138 4.15 -20.47 4.76
N GLU A 139 4.29 -21.79 4.86
CA GLU A 139 3.16 -22.74 4.72
C GLU A 139 2.07 -22.55 5.78
N HIS A 140 2.44 -21.94 6.92
CA HIS A 140 1.54 -21.62 8.04
C HIS A 140 0.99 -20.19 7.99
N ASP A 141 1.33 -19.43 6.95
CA ASP A 141 0.75 -18.13 6.66
C ASP A 141 -0.54 -18.33 5.84
N PHE A 142 -1.70 -18.01 6.41
CA PHE A 142 -2.99 -18.21 5.74
C PHE A 142 -3.08 -17.41 4.44
N ARG A 143 -2.37 -16.28 4.31
CA ARG A 143 -2.34 -15.50 3.07
C ARG A 143 -1.82 -16.32 1.89
N LYS A 144 -0.89 -17.26 2.10
CA LYS A 144 -0.36 -18.09 1.01
C LYS A 144 -1.47 -18.87 0.29
N LYS A 145 -2.39 -19.45 1.07
CA LYS A 145 -3.49 -20.29 0.55
C LYS A 145 -4.72 -19.47 0.17
N LEU A 146 -4.92 -18.31 0.80
CA LEU A 146 -6.07 -17.44 0.54
C LEU A 146 -5.82 -16.47 -0.62
N PHE A 147 -4.59 -15.97 -0.79
CA PHE A 147 -4.27 -14.99 -1.81
C PHE A 147 -3.94 -15.61 -3.16
N PHE A 148 -3.49 -16.87 -3.19
CA PHE A 148 -2.96 -17.46 -4.41
C PHE A 148 -3.66 -18.76 -4.82
N GLU A 149 -3.76 -18.94 -6.12
CA GLU A 149 -4.20 -20.18 -6.77
C GLU A 149 -3.09 -20.66 -7.72
N LEU A 150 -2.82 -21.97 -7.73
CA LEU A 150 -1.87 -22.59 -8.65
C LEU A 150 -2.53 -22.77 -10.03
N ASN A 151 -1.90 -22.24 -11.07
CA ASN A 151 -2.31 -22.43 -12.46
C ASN A 151 -1.76 -23.76 -13.01
N ALA A 152 -2.37 -24.25 -14.09
CA ALA A 152 -1.95 -25.49 -14.77
C ALA A 152 -0.51 -25.44 -15.32
N ASP A 153 0.01 -24.23 -15.61
CA ASP A 153 1.38 -24.00 -16.07
C ASP A 153 2.41 -23.87 -14.92
N GLY A 154 1.99 -24.12 -13.68
CA GLY A 154 2.85 -24.01 -12.49
C GLY A 154 3.01 -22.59 -11.94
N SER A 155 2.47 -21.57 -12.61
CA SER A 155 2.47 -20.19 -12.11
C SER A 155 1.37 -19.94 -11.07
N TYR A 156 1.38 -18.79 -10.41
CA TYR A 156 0.36 -18.41 -9.44
C TYR A 156 -0.49 -17.22 -9.90
N TYR A 157 -1.79 -17.29 -9.64
CA TYR A 157 -2.76 -16.22 -9.83
C TYR A 157 -3.23 -15.66 -8.48
N PHE A 158 -3.52 -14.36 -8.43
CA PHE A 158 -4.05 -13.71 -7.23
C PHE A 158 -5.58 -13.78 -7.16
N LYS A 159 -6.09 -14.38 -6.09
CA LYS A 159 -7.52 -14.47 -5.77
C LYS A 159 -7.90 -13.83 -4.42
N GLY A 160 -6.94 -13.22 -3.74
CA GLY A 160 -7.10 -12.64 -2.40
C GLY A 160 -7.76 -11.27 -2.36
N SER A 161 -8.53 -10.87 -3.37
CA SER A 161 -9.16 -9.54 -3.37
C SER A 161 -10.23 -9.45 -2.28
N TYR A 162 -10.20 -8.36 -1.51
CA TYR A 162 -11.20 -8.07 -0.48
C TYR A 162 -12.57 -7.69 -1.06
N MET A 163 -12.66 -7.54 -2.39
CA MET A 163 -13.95 -7.42 -3.09
C MET A 163 -14.67 -8.76 -3.26
N GLY A 164 -14.07 -9.89 -2.85
CA GLY A 164 -14.66 -11.22 -3.05
C GLY A 164 -14.90 -11.57 -4.53
N SER A 165 -14.13 -10.96 -5.43
CA SER A 165 -14.30 -11.09 -6.88
C SER A 165 -12.97 -10.86 -7.63
N ARG A 166 -13.03 -10.86 -8.97
CA ARG A 166 -11.88 -10.50 -9.83
C ARG A 166 -11.47 -9.03 -9.73
N GLY A 167 -12.38 -8.14 -9.31
CA GLY A 167 -12.05 -6.73 -9.12
C GLY A 167 -11.05 -6.58 -7.98
N LEU A 168 -10.03 -5.75 -8.17
CA LEU A 168 -9.01 -5.53 -7.13
C LEU A 168 -9.51 -4.51 -6.11
N PHE A 169 -9.33 -4.84 -4.84
CA PHE A 169 -9.47 -3.88 -3.76
C PHE A 169 -8.21 -3.00 -3.70
N MET A 170 -8.38 -1.69 -3.62
CA MET A 170 -7.31 -0.68 -3.47
C MET A 170 -7.67 0.33 -2.36
N GLY A 171 -8.65 -0.03 -1.54
CA GLY A 171 -9.12 0.78 -0.43
C GLY A 171 -8.19 0.73 0.79
N LEU A 172 -8.67 1.36 1.85
CA LEU A 172 -7.98 1.46 3.14
C LEU A 172 -8.54 0.45 4.12
N THR A 173 -7.65 -0.21 4.86
CA THR A 173 -7.99 -1.20 5.88
C THR A 173 -7.33 -0.90 7.21
N VAL A 174 -7.82 -1.53 8.28
CA VAL A 174 -7.20 -1.47 9.60
C VAL A 174 -5.76 -2.01 9.58
N ALA A 175 -5.44 -3.00 8.73
CA ALA A 175 -4.06 -3.44 8.49
C ALA A 175 -3.11 -2.32 8.00
N ASP A 176 -3.62 -1.32 7.26
CA ASP A 176 -2.80 -0.18 6.84
C ASP A 176 -2.34 0.62 8.07
N ALA A 177 -3.27 0.92 8.98
CA ALA A 177 -2.95 1.61 10.22
C ALA A 177 -1.98 0.79 11.09
N TYR A 178 -2.22 -0.52 11.27
CA TYR A 178 -1.28 -1.38 12.00
C TYR A 178 0.12 -1.36 11.40
N LEU A 179 0.26 -1.62 10.10
CA LEU A 179 1.58 -1.72 9.47
C LEU A 179 2.30 -0.36 9.41
N ASN A 180 1.56 0.75 9.25
CA ASN A 180 2.13 2.09 9.36
C ASN A 180 2.61 2.39 10.78
N ALA A 181 1.81 2.08 11.81
CA ALA A 181 2.20 2.26 13.21
C ALA A 181 3.43 1.43 13.57
N ILE A 182 3.47 0.14 13.18
CA ILE A 182 4.59 -0.75 13.45
C ILE A 182 5.86 -0.22 12.79
N GLU A 183 5.83 0.13 11.50
CA GLU A 183 7.00 0.65 10.81
C GLU A 183 7.47 1.98 11.41
N ALA A 184 6.54 2.90 11.70
CA ALA A 184 6.85 4.18 12.32
C ALA A 184 7.54 4.01 13.68
N LEU A 185 6.96 3.19 14.57
CA LEU A 185 7.52 2.88 15.89
C LEU A 185 8.95 2.34 15.80
N ILE A 186 9.22 1.41 14.87
CA ILE A 186 10.56 0.87 14.69
C ILE A 186 11.53 1.97 14.25
N ARG A 187 11.12 2.83 13.32
CA ARG A 187 11.99 3.89 12.78
C ARG A 187 12.33 4.96 13.80
N ILE A 188 11.41 5.29 14.71
CA ILE A 188 11.63 6.21 15.85
C ILE A 188 12.14 5.52 17.11
N ASP A 189 12.76 4.34 16.99
CA ASP A 189 13.43 3.59 18.07
C ASP A 189 12.52 3.09 19.22
N ARG A 190 11.20 3.01 18.99
CA ARG A 190 10.19 2.46 19.91
C ARG A 190 9.87 0.99 19.60
N ILE A 191 10.91 0.15 19.54
CA ILE A 191 10.81 -1.24 19.06
C ILE A 191 9.92 -2.11 19.95
N GLU A 192 10.02 -2.00 21.28
CA GLU A 192 9.22 -2.83 22.19
C GLU A 192 7.72 -2.59 22.02
N GLU A 193 7.32 -1.34 21.78
CA GLU A 193 5.92 -0.99 21.51
C GLU A 193 5.45 -1.57 20.17
N SER A 194 6.30 -1.55 19.14
CA SER A 194 5.99 -2.13 17.83
C SER A 194 5.66 -3.63 17.91
N LYS A 195 6.27 -4.37 18.85
CA LYS A 195 6.04 -5.82 19.01
C LYS A 195 4.61 -6.13 19.41
N THR A 196 3.95 -5.25 20.17
CA THR A 196 2.55 -5.44 20.60
C THR A 196 1.59 -5.34 19.40
N TYR A 197 1.76 -4.30 18.58
CA TYR A 197 0.99 -4.12 17.35
C TYR A 197 1.27 -5.27 16.36
N LEU A 198 2.54 -5.62 16.18
CA LEU A 198 2.94 -6.67 15.25
C LEU A 198 2.46 -8.06 15.69
N SER A 199 2.51 -8.38 16.98
CA SER A 199 1.97 -9.64 17.51
C SER A 199 0.46 -9.75 17.28
N THR A 200 -0.27 -8.66 17.50
CA THR A 200 -1.72 -8.59 17.21
C THR A 200 -2.00 -8.80 15.73
N PHE A 201 -1.24 -8.15 14.86
CA PHE A 201 -1.35 -8.33 13.41
C PHE A 201 -1.07 -9.78 12.97
N LEU A 202 0.06 -10.35 13.38
CA LEU A 202 0.50 -11.67 12.92
C LEU A 202 -0.41 -12.81 13.40
N LYS A 203 -1.00 -12.70 14.60
CA LYS A 203 -1.98 -13.69 15.10
C LYS A 203 -3.21 -13.84 14.20
N ASN A 204 -3.54 -12.80 13.44
CA ASN A 204 -4.64 -12.81 12.49
C ASN A 204 -4.23 -13.29 11.08
N ARG A 205 -2.94 -13.60 10.86
CA ARG A 205 -2.38 -14.02 9.57
C ARG A 205 -1.81 -15.44 9.59
N TYR A 206 -1.30 -15.88 10.72
CA TYR A 206 -0.61 -17.17 10.88
C TYR A 206 -1.41 -18.18 11.68
N ALA A 207 -1.19 -19.46 11.41
CA ALA A 207 -1.72 -20.55 12.23
C ALA A 207 -1.19 -20.46 13.68
N GLU A 208 -2.02 -20.89 14.63
CA GLU A 208 -1.64 -20.96 16.04
C GLU A 208 -0.39 -21.82 16.24
N GLY A 209 0.51 -21.39 17.13
CA GLY A 209 1.82 -22.02 17.34
C GLY A 209 2.87 -21.73 16.24
N HIS A 210 2.49 -21.10 15.14
CA HIS A 210 3.39 -20.78 14.01
C HIS A 210 3.58 -19.28 13.76
N VAL A 211 3.12 -18.43 14.69
CA VAL A 211 3.37 -16.99 14.66
C VAL A 211 4.88 -16.74 14.76
N PRO A 212 5.50 -15.98 13.83
CA PRO A 212 6.93 -15.72 13.87
C PRO A 212 7.39 -15.09 15.19
N ALA A 213 8.47 -15.62 15.77
CA ALA A 213 9.04 -15.08 16.99
C ALA A 213 9.65 -13.68 16.75
N LEU A 214 9.28 -12.73 17.61
CA LEU A 214 9.75 -11.34 17.56
C LEU A 214 10.90 -11.05 18.53
N ALA A 215 11.19 -11.99 19.45
CA ALA A 215 12.26 -11.84 20.42
C ALA A 215 13.63 -11.75 19.72
N ASN A 216 14.56 -11.02 20.33
CA ASN A 216 15.96 -10.89 19.93
C ASN A 216 16.21 -10.27 18.54
N LYS A 217 15.20 -9.71 17.87
CA LYS A 217 15.40 -8.91 16.65
C LYS A 217 15.89 -7.52 17.01
N ASN A 218 16.99 -7.08 16.39
CA ASN A 218 17.43 -5.68 16.44
C ASN A 218 16.55 -4.80 15.52
N LYS A 219 16.81 -3.48 15.52
CA LYS A 219 16.06 -2.49 14.72
C LYS A 219 15.97 -2.89 13.25
N ASP A 220 17.10 -3.18 12.60
CA ASP A 220 17.16 -3.47 11.17
C ASP A 220 16.46 -4.79 10.81
N GLN A 221 16.63 -5.82 11.65
CA GLN A 221 15.96 -7.10 11.50
C GLN A 221 14.44 -6.96 11.65
N MET A 222 13.99 -6.13 12.60
CA MET A 222 12.57 -5.86 12.80
C MET A 222 12.00 -5.03 11.66
N LEU A 223 12.71 -4.01 11.20
CA LEU A 223 12.31 -3.17 10.08
C LEU A 223 12.17 -3.99 8.80
N LYS A 224 13.19 -4.80 8.46
CA LYS A 224 13.12 -5.71 7.31
C LYS A 224 11.93 -6.66 7.42
N PHE A 225 11.71 -7.23 8.60
CA PHE A 225 10.61 -8.15 8.83
C PHE A 225 9.25 -7.47 8.62
N VAL A 226 9.00 -6.27 9.16
CA VAL A 226 7.72 -5.57 8.94
C VAL A 226 7.54 -5.14 7.48
N LEU A 227 8.61 -4.76 6.78
CA LEU A 227 8.54 -4.41 5.36
C LEU A 227 8.21 -5.63 4.49
N ASP A 228 8.71 -6.81 4.85
CA ASP A 228 8.33 -8.08 4.21
C ASP A 228 6.87 -8.44 4.52
N GLU A 229 6.40 -8.26 5.76
CA GLU A 229 4.99 -8.42 6.12
C GLU A 229 4.07 -7.47 5.33
N ARG A 230 4.47 -6.19 5.20
CA ARG A 230 3.75 -5.19 4.42
C ARG A 230 3.65 -5.58 2.95
N ARG A 231 4.76 -6.05 2.35
CA ARG A 231 4.77 -6.54 0.96
C ARG A 231 3.84 -7.74 0.78
N LYS A 232 3.76 -8.63 1.77
CA LYS A 232 2.89 -9.81 1.73
C LYS A 232 1.42 -9.45 1.90
N GLU A 233 1.13 -8.51 2.79
CA GLU A 233 -0.23 -8.04 3.06
C GLU A 233 -0.82 -7.30 1.86
N PHE A 234 -0.04 -6.43 1.23
CA PHE A 234 -0.53 -5.53 0.20
C PHE A 234 -0.21 -5.96 -1.25
N VAL A 235 -0.10 -7.26 -1.48
CA VAL A 235 0.01 -7.80 -2.84
C VAL A 235 -1.26 -7.45 -3.63
N MET A 236 -1.11 -6.90 -4.84
CA MET A 236 -2.20 -6.45 -5.71
C MET A 236 -3.12 -5.38 -5.09
N ARG A 237 -2.59 -4.52 -4.22
CA ARG A 237 -3.30 -3.40 -3.54
C ARG A 237 -2.81 -2.00 -3.93
N ASP A 238 -2.14 -1.87 -5.09
CA ASP A 238 -1.59 -0.60 -5.62
C ASP A 238 -0.60 0.16 -4.70
N SER A 239 0.07 -0.55 -3.79
CA SER A 239 0.97 0.07 -2.80
C SER A 239 2.45 -0.08 -3.12
N ARG A 240 2.83 -1.17 -3.78
CA ARG A 240 4.23 -1.60 -3.87
C ARG A 240 5.12 -0.62 -4.63
N TRP A 241 4.58 0.08 -5.63
CA TRP A 241 5.34 1.04 -6.40
C TRP A 241 5.81 2.22 -5.53
N SER A 242 4.91 2.76 -4.71
CA SER A 242 5.20 3.82 -3.76
C SER A 242 6.18 3.37 -2.68
N ASP A 243 6.01 2.16 -2.14
CA ASP A 243 6.96 1.58 -1.18
C ASP A 243 8.37 1.46 -1.76
N ILE A 244 8.53 0.95 -2.99
CA ILE A 244 9.86 0.82 -3.64
C ILE A 244 10.52 2.19 -3.77
N LYS A 245 9.78 3.20 -4.23
CA LYS A 245 10.32 4.56 -4.40
C LYS A 245 10.79 5.14 -3.06
N ARG A 246 9.97 5.03 -2.01
CA ARG A 246 10.34 5.53 -0.68
C ARG A 246 11.54 4.76 -0.13
N LEU A 247 11.48 3.44 -0.06
CA LEU A 247 12.53 2.63 0.56
C LEU A 247 13.89 2.79 -0.17
N ASN A 248 13.89 2.85 -1.50
CA ASN A 248 15.13 3.10 -2.26
C ASN A 248 15.72 4.49 -2.04
N LYS A 249 14.88 5.50 -1.82
CA LYS A 249 15.31 6.87 -1.61
C LYS A 249 15.82 7.09 -0.18
N VAL A 250 15.22 6.41 0.79
CA VAL A 250 15.42 6.65 2.23
C VAL A 250 16.43 5.70 2.82
N ASP A 251 16.20 4.40 2.64
CA ASP A 251 16.98 3.36 3.29
C ASP A 251 18.13 2.87 2.41
N GLY A 252 18.11 3.25 1.12
CA GLY A 252 19.08 2.76 0.16
C GLY A 252 18.96 1.25 -0.08
N ASP A 253 17.75 0.70 0.11
CA ASP A 253 17.46 -0.74 0.03
C ASP A 253 17.82 -1.38 -1.33
N LYS A 254 18.03 -0.57 -2.37
CA LYS A 254 18.38 -1.00 -3.74
C LYS A 254 17.43 -2.10 -4.24
N ILE A 255 16.14 -1.94 -3.95
CA ILE A 255 15.08 -2.79 -4.48
C ILE A 255 14.99 -2.52 -5.98
N ILE A 256 15.37 -3.53 -6.77
CA ILE A 256 15.45 -3.47 -8.23
C ILE A 256 14.38 -4.40 -8.82
N PRO A 257 13.24 -3.87 -9.29
CA PRO A 257 12.26 -4.64 -10.04
C PRO A 257 12.93 -5.35 -11.21
N THR A 258 12.82 -6.68 -11.21
CA THR A 258 13.40 -7.55 -12.22
C THR A 258 12.32 -8.48 -12.75
N ARG A 259 12.23 -8.62 -14.08
CA ARG A 259 11.31 -9.54 -14.76
C ARG A 259 12.04 -10.30 -15.84
N MET A 260 11.69 -11.57 -16.02
CA MET A 260 12.08 -12.35 -17.19
C MET A 260 10.91 -12.33 -18.17
N LEU A 261 11.09 -11.74 -19.35
CA LEU A 261 10.10 -11.68 -20.41
C LEU A 261 10.70 -12.28 -21.67
N SER A 262 10.11 -13.36 -22.20
CA SER A 262 10.59 -14.06 -23.40
C SER A 262 12.08 -14.44 -23.37
N GLY A 263 12.60 -14.78 -22.18
CA GLY A 263 14.02 -15.12 -21.98
C GLY A 263 14.93 -13.92 -21.71
N GLU A 264 14.44 -12.69 -21.87
CA GLU A 264 15.18 -11.47 -21.61
C GLU A 264 14.96 -10.94 -20.19
N LYS A 265 16.03 -10.46 -19.57
CA LYS A 265 16.00 -9.88 -18.23
C LYS A 265 15.73 -8.38 -18.32
N MET A 266 14.53 -7.98 -17.94
CA MET A 266 14.12 -6.58 -17.81
C MET A 266 14.41 -6.09 -16.39
N VAL A 267 15.09 -4.95 -16.27
CA VAL A 267 15.52 -4.37 -15.00
C VAL A 267 15.20 -2.89 -14.95
N LEU A 268 14.62 -2.44 -13.82
CA LEU A 268 14.49 -1.03 -13.49
C LEU A 268 15.42 -0.72 -12.31
N GLN A 269 16.51 0.02 -12.56
CA GLN A 269 17.49 0.34 -11.53
C GLN A 269 16.87 1.18 -10.42
N ALA A 270 17.37 1.07 -9.20
CA ALA A 270 16.91 1.89 -8.08
C ALA A 270 17.09 3.38 -8.39
N ASN A 271 16.10 4.21 -8.03
CA ASN A 271 16.09 5.66 -8.26
C ASN A 271 16.15 6.13 -9.73
N ASP A 272 15.92 5.23 -10.68
CA ASP A 272 15.82 5.55 -12.11
C ASP A 272 14.63 6.50 -12.41
N ASN A 273 14.81 7.45 -13.32
CA ASN A 273 13.77 8.44 -13.64
C ASN A 273 12.46 7.80 -14.13
N ARG A 274 12.52 6.58 -14.69
CA ARG A 274 11.35 5.82 -15.15
C ARG A 274 10.43 5.34 -14.02
N TYR A 275 10.77 5.57 -12.74
CA TYR A 275 9.80 5.45 -11.64
C TYR A 275 8.71 6.53 -11.68
N ALA A 276 8.94 7.63 -12.38
CA ALA A 276 7.94 8.62 -12.73
C ALA A 276 7.49 8.39 -14.18
N LEU A 277 6.18 8.19 -14.37
CA LEU A 277 5.63 8.07 -15.72
C LEU A 277 5.78 9.41 -16.46
N PRO A 278 6.01 9.38 -17.78
CA PRO A 278 5.99 10.61 -18.57
C PRO A 278 4.60 11.26 -18.54
N LEU A 279 4.59 12.59 -18.61
CA LEU A 279 3.38 13.31 -18.96
C LEU A 279 2.96 12.93 -20.40
N PRO A 280 1.66 12.86 -20.71
CA PRO A 280 1.19 12.63 -22.07
C PRO A 280 1.76 13.68 -23.03
N ALA A 281 2.18 13.26 -24.22
CA ALA A 281 2.82 14.13 -25.21
C ALA A 281 1.92 15.31 -25.59
N GLU A 282 0.63 15.05 -25.82
CA GLU A 282 -0.38 16.06 -26.14
C GLU A 282 -0.48 17.16 -25.06
N ILE A 283 -0.36 16.80 -23.78
CA ILE A 283 -0.38 17.78 -22.69
C ILE A 283 0.83 18.71 -22.76
N ILE A 284 2.01 18.18 -23.08
CA ILE A 284 3.22 19.00 -23.25
C ILE A 284 3.09 19.91 -24.47
N GLU A 285 2.56 19.40 -25.58
CA GLU A 285 2.35 20.18 -26.80
C GLU A 285 1.40 21.36 -26.57
N ILE A 286 0.31 21.14 -25.83
CA ILE A 286 -0.69 22.19 -25.54
C ILE A 286 -0.17 23.21 -24.52
N THR A 287 0.55 22.77 -23.50
CA THR A 287 0.85 23.61 -22.32
C THR A 287 2.29 24.11 -22.24
N GLY A 288 3.21 23.50 -22.99
CA GLY A 288 4.65 23.75 -22.87
C GLY A 288 5.27 23.25 -21.55
N MET A 289 4.54 22.47 -20.74
CA MET A 289 5.04 22.01 -19.44
C MET A 289 6.28 21.13 -19.57
N LEU A 290 7.21 21.28 -18.60
CA LEU A 290 8.43 20.47 -18.56
C LEU A 290 8.12 18.98 -18.31
N GLN A 291 8.62 18.14 -19.21
CA GLN A 291 8.54 16.68 -19.11
C GLN A 291 9.36 16.16 -17.91
N ASN A 292 8.96 15.01 -17.36
CA ASN A 292 9.79 14.29 -16.41
C ASN A 292 11.13 13.87 -17.06
N PRO A 293 12.24 13.90 -16.31
CA PRO A 293 13.51 13.40 -16.82
C PRO A 293 13.38 11.91 -17.20
N ARG A 294 14.28 11.42 -18.06
CA ARG A 294 14.29 10.04 -18.55
C ARG A 294 15.51 9.28 -18.10
#